data_AF-A0A2T3HNB5-F1
#
_entry.id   AF-A0A2T3HNB5-F1
#
_cell.length_a   1.000
_cell.length_b   1.000
_cell.length_c   1.000
_cell.angle_alpha   90.00
_cell.angle_beta   90.00
_cell.angle_gamma   90.00
#
_symmetry.space_group_name_H-M   'P 1'
#
loop_
_entity.id
_entity.type
_entity.pdbx_description
1 polymer ?
#
loop_
_entity_poly.entity_id
_entity_poly.type
_entity_poly.pdbx_seq_one_letter_code
_entity_poly.pdbx_strand_id
1 'polypeptide(L)'
;MKIFLFDRFKIPGGIRAIAGRLLLFVFLLSLSPGRLSRAARSETPATFTVVVLPDTQNYIQNLRRIANRQMFREQVDWIVANRRSRNIVYVTQLGDLSQSINMAKGGHEETTARAISEERFRACDTIMRPLDAAGIPYGIAVGNHDQFPLAGDASGSSTALFHKWFVNQGGTRSRFDGKPWFGGTREAGNYDDHYDRFRAGGKAWIVIYLEFDDDQVNNTADDEARNGWALQLLKKYADHTAIVVTHNAGKLKQKAFSKQGQLIYDALKDQPNLVMLLGGHIANLNGDVNYFRTDRGALPPVRTYISDFQSLSPDGTTASVNGGNGYLRVMQFSVKENRVRVSTFSPYLEKRGQPNQFAGKGAHQFEKPIFGGAG
;
A
#
# COMPACT_ATOMS: atom_id res chain seq x y z
N MET A 1 -9.18 68.16 48.05
CA MET A 1 -8.44 68.12 49.33
C MET A 1 -7.00 67.76 49.04
N LYS A 2 -6.05 68.70 49.30
CA LYS A 2 -4.57 68.60 49.46
C LYS A 2 -3.78 67.77 48.43
N ILE A 3 -3.00 68.34 47.49
CA ILE A 3 -1.70 69.08 47.57
C ILE A 3 -0.55 68.23 48.17
N PHE A 4 0.52 68.05 47.37
CA PHE A 4 1.99 68.19 47.60
C PHE A 4 2.74 67.30 46.58
N LEU A 5 3.34 67.79 45.48
CA LEU A 5 4.61 68.53 45.27
C LEU A 5 5.85 67.94 45.97
N PHE A 6 6.87 67.53 45.18
CA PHE A 6 8.20 68.19 45.00
C PHE A 6 9.05 67.32 44.04
N ASP A 7 9.50 67.88 42.89
CA ASP A 7 10.87 68.38 42.59
C ASP A 7 11.95 67.27 42.64
N ARG A 8 12.95 67.14 41.76
CA ARG A 8 13.50 67.89 40.62
C ARG A 8 14.57 66.97 40.01
N PHE A 9 14.64 66.81 38.69
CA PHE A 9 15.93 66.74 38.01
C PHE A 9 15.81 67.40 36.63
N LYS A 10 16.57 68.47 36.44
CA LYS A 10 16.66 69.26 35.21
C LYS A 10 17.52 68.52 34.19
N ILE A 11 16.99 68.46 32.97
CA ILE A 11 17.72 68.29 31.71
C ILE A 11 18.36 69.64 31.33
N PRO A 12 19.57 69.68 30.77
CA PRO A 12 19.97 70.75 29.85
C PRO A 12 19.84 70.29 28.40
N GLY A 13 18.97 70.99 27.67
CA GLY A 13 19.16 71.48 26.29
C GLY A 13 19.35 70.44 25.16
N GLY A 14 18.49 70.35 24.14
CA GLY A 14 17.40 71.25 23.80
C GLY A 14 16.57 70.81 22.59
N ILE A 15 15.36 71.39 22.56
CA ILE A 15 14.53 71.82 21.41
C ILE A 15 14.13 70.67 20.45
N ARG A 16 12.98 69.99 20.57
CA ARG A 16 11.55 70.40 20.58
C ARG A 16 11.11 71.36 19.46
N ALA A 17 10.39 70.83 18.47
CA ALA A 17 9.04 71.26 18.14
C ALA A 17 8.31 70.16 17.33
N ILE A 18 7.31 69.49 17.91
CA ILE A 18 5.85 69.68 17.67
C ILE A 18 5.41 68.97 16.39
N ALA A 19 4.95 67.73 16.49
CA ALA A 19 3.55 67.31 16.69
C ALA A 19 2.68 67.49 15.43
N GLY A 20 2.15 66.38 14.92
CA GLY A 20 1.04 66.41 13.99
C GLY A 20 0.94 65.17 13.10
N ARG A 21 -0.17 64.45 13.27
CA ARG A 21 -0.85 63.61 12.27
C ARG A 21 -0.35 62.19 12.05
N LEU A 22 -0.99 61.31 12.82
CA LEU A 22 -1.75 60.18 12.29
C LEU A 22 -2.17 60.39 10.82
N LEU A 23 -1.52 59.68 9.89
CA LEU A 23 -2.12 59.30 8.61
C LEU A 23 -1.32 58.14 8.00
N LEU A 24 -1.88 56.96 8.25
CA LEU A 24 -1.63 55.71 7.57
C LEU A 24 -1.85 55.92 6.06
N PHE A 25 -0.77 56.07 5.29
CA PHE A 25 -0.83 55.96 3.83
C PHE A 25 -0.18 54.66 3.40
N VAL A 26 -1.05 53.65 3.29
CA VAL A 26 -0.82 52.41 2.56
C VAL A 26 -0.62 52.77 1.09
N PHE A 27 0.59 52.60 0.58
CA PHE A 27 0.86 52.41 -0.85
C PHE A 27 1.43 51.01 -1.05
N LEU A 28 0.63 50.00 -0.72
CA LEU A 28 0.78 48.67 -1.29
C LEU A 28 -0.19 48.60 -2.46
N LEU A 29 0.40 48.62 -3.65
CA LEU A 29 -0.23 48.38 -4.94
C LEU A 29 -1.31 47.31 -4.85
N SER A 30 -2.49 47.66 -5.33
CA SER A 30 -3.67 46.83 -5.50
C SER A 30 -3.39 45.57 -6.33
N LEU A 31 -2.86 44.53 -5.70
CA LEU A 31 -3.08 43.17 -6.13
C LEU A 31 -4.37 42.72 -5.45
N SER A 32 -5.44 42.65 -6.24
CA SER A 32 -6.71 42.09 -5.81
C SER A 32 -6.47 40.70 -5.17
N PRO A 33 -7.21 40.33 -4.11
CA PRO A 33 -7.05 39.04 -3.43
C PRO A 33 -7.09 37.83 -4.39
N GLY A 34 -7.74 37.99 -5.55
CA GLY A 34 -7.81 36.99 -6.61
C GLY A 34 -6.49 36.70 -7.35
N ARG A 35 -5.44 37.54 -7.27
CA ARG A 35 -4.15 37.28 -7.93
C ARG A 35 -3.11 36.60 -7.04
N LEU A 36 -3.20 36.72 -5.72
CA LEU A 36 -2.35 36.00 -4.78
C LEU A 36 -2.76 34.53 -4.61
N SER A 37 -4.03 34.19 -4.86
CA SER A 37 -4.53 32.81 -4.80
C SER A 37 -4.16 31.95 -6.02
N ARG A 38 -3.71 32.56 -7.13
CA ARG A 38 -3.31 31.84 -8.35
C ARG A 38 -1.83 31.44 -8.40
N ALA A 39 -1.00 32.02 -7.52
CA ALA A 39 0.45 31.78 -7.48
C ALA A 39 0.87 30.63 -6.54
N ALA A 40 -0.05 30.10 -5.73
CA ALA A 40 0.17 28.88 -4.94
C ALA A 40 -0.68 27.74 -5.47
N ARG A 41 -0.68 27.52 -6.79
CA ARG A 41 -1.05 26.19 -7.30
C ARG A 41 0.10 25.29 -6.88
N SER A 42 -0.07 24.57 -5.77
CA SER A 42 0.84 23.48 -5.38
C SER A 42 1.17 22.71 -6.64
N GLU A 43 2.39 22.81 -7.14
CA GLU A 43 2.82 21.93 -8.20
C GLU A 43 2.58 20.51 -7.70
N THR A 44 1.90 19.70 -8.51
CA THR A 44 1.75 18.30 -8.17
C THR A 44 3.16 17.75 -8.03
N PRO A 45 3.53 17.11 -6.90
CA PRO A 45 4.87 16.61 -6.71
C PRO A 45 5.31 15.78 -7.93
N ALA A 46 6.53 16.01 -8.41
CA ALA A 46 7.06 15.36 -9.61
C ALA A 46 7.04 13.83 -9.50
N THR A 47 7.14 13.30 -8.27
CA THR A 47 7.06 11.89 -7.95
C THR A 47 6.03 11.61 -6.86
N PHE A 48 5.48 10.40 -6.85
CA PHE A 48 4.65 9.88 -5.77
C PHE A 48 5.04 8.45 -5.43
N THR A 49 4.62 7.97 -4.27
CA THR A 49 5.03 6.65 -3.77
C THR A 49 3.82 5.76 -3.49
N VAL A 50 3.89 4.52 -3.96
CA VAL A 50 3.06 3.41 -3.49
C VAL A 50 3.93 2.50 -2.65
N VAL A 51 3.48 2.18 -1.43
CA VAL A 51 4.16 1.19 -0.59
C VAL A 51 3.44 -0.16 -0.72
N VAL A 52 4.22 -1.22 -0.91
CA VAL A 52 3.75 -2.59 -1.06
C VAL A 52 4.14 -3.39 0.18
N LEU A 53 3.15 -3.96 0.84
CA LEU A 53 3.27 -4.80 2.04
C LEU A 53 3.02 -6.27 1.66
N PRO A 54 4.07 -7.10 1.58
CA PRO A 54 3.93 -8.52 1.27
C PRO A 54 3.75 -9.38 2.53
N ASP A 55 2.95 -10.44 2.39
CA ASP A 55 2.99 -11.70 3.15
C ASP A 55 3.34 -11.52 4.64
N THR A 56 2.39 -10.97 5.41
CA THR A 56 2.59 -10.60 6.82
C THR A 56 2.19 -11.71 7.81
N GLN A 57 1.66 -12.82 7.30
CA GLN A 57 1.11 -13.93 8.08
C GLN A 57 2.07 -14.47 9.13
N ASN A 58 3.37 -14.59 8.82
CA ASN A 58 4.38 -15.05 9.77
C ASN A 58 4.62 -14.05 10.92
N TYR A 59 4.55 -12.74 10.66
CA TYR A 59 4.65 -11.71 11.70
C TYR A 59 3.49 -11.81 12.68
N ILE A 60 2.28 -12.04 12.15
CA ILE A 60 1.03 -12.13 12.92
C ILE A 60 0.94 -13.41 13.75
N GLN A 61 1.36 -14.56 13.17
CA GLN A 61 1.49 -15.83 13.87
C GLN A 61 2.42 -15.74 15.09
N ASN A 62 3.33 -14.77 15.09
CA ASN A 62 4.30 -14.54 16.16
C ASN A 62 5.17 -15.77 16.42
N LEU A 63 5.84 -16.24 15.36
CA LEU A 63 6.83 -17.32 15.43
C LEU A 63 7.96 -16.93 16.38
N ARG A 64 7.92 -17.47 17.60
CA ARG A 64 8.85 -17.13 18.70
C ARG A 64 10.31 -17.06 18.22
N ARG A 65 10.99 -15.95 18.52
CA ARG A 65 12.41 -15.63 18.19
C ARG A 65 12.71 -15.48 16.68
N ILE A 66 11.70 -15.59 15.84
CA ILE A 66 11.83 -15.68 14.38
C ILE A 66 11.11 -14.50 13.72
N ALA A 67 9.79 -14.43 13.90
CA ALA A 67 8.94 -13.36 13.40
C ALA A 67 7.95 -12.92 14.46
N ASN A 68 7.69 -11.62 14.51
CA ASN A 68 6.81 -11.07 15.52
C ASN A 68 6.02 -9.89 14.96
N ARG A 69 4.94 -9.55 15.67
CA ARG A 69 4.02 -8.48 15.30
C ARG A 69 4.67 -7.10 15.24
N GLN A 70 5.80 -6.91 15.93
CA GLN A 70 6.54 -5.65 15.88
C GLN A 70 7.12 -5.39 14.49
N MET A 71 7.48 -6.44 13.73
CA MET A 71 7.91 -6.30 12.34
C MET A 71 6.83 -5.62 11.49
N PHE A 72 5.60 -6.15 11.53
CA PHE A 72 4.48 -5.56 10.80
C PHE A 72 4.10 -4.17 11.33
N ARG A 73 4.09 -4.00 12.66
CA ARG A 73 3.83 -2.69 13.27
C ARG A 73 4.82 -1.63 12.81
N GLU A 74 6.11 -1.95 12.73
CA GLU A 74 7.14 -1.00 12.30
C GLU A 74 7.09 -0.70 10.80
N GLN A 75 6.58 -1.61 9.97
CA GLN A 75 6.23 -1.29 8.58
C GLN A 75 5.13 -0.21 8.53
N VAL A 76 4.03 -0.39 9.27
CA VAL A 76 2.91 0.57 9.31
C VAL A 76 3.34 1.91 9.90
N ASP A 77 4.05 1.91 11.03
CA ASP A 77 4.53 3.14 11.67
C ASP A 77 5.49 3.91 10.75
N TRP A 78 6.37 3.20 10.03
CA TRP A 78 7.26 3.83 9.06
C TRP A 78 6.49 4.50 7.92
N ILE A 79 5.45 3.84 7.39
CA ILE A 79 4.57 4.41 6.36
C ILE A 79 3.93 5.71 6.85
N VAL A 80 3.34 5.69 8.05
CA VAL A 80 2.69 6.87 8.64
C VAL A 80 3.70 8.01 8.84
N ALA A 81 4.86 7.71 9.41
CA ALA A 81 5.91 8.70 9.67
C ALA A 81 6.49 9.31 8.38
N ASN A 82 6.56 8.53 7.30
CA ASN A 82 7.15 8.96 6.03
C ASN A 82 6.12 9.46 5.00
N ARG A 83 4.82 9.48 5.34
CA ARG A 83 3.75 9.80 4.38
C ARG A 83 4.03 11.08 3.60
N ARG A 84 4.34 12.17 4.30
CA ARG A 84 4.56 13.50 3.69
C ARG A 84 5.89 13.58 2.97
N SER A 85 6.99 13.20 3.63
CA SER A 85 8.35 13.34 3.09
C SER A 85 8.59 12.48 1.85
N ARG A 86 7.91 11.33 1.73
CA ARG A 86 8.03 10.43 0.59
C ARG A 86 6.86 10.53 -0.39
N ASN A 87 5.92 11.43 -0.17
CA ASN A 87 4.66 11.52 -0.92
C ASN A 87 3.99 10.14 -1.10
N ILE A 88 3.79 9.42 0.01
CA ILE A 88 3.09 8.13 0.00
C ILE A 88 1.61 8.41 -0.20
N VAL A 89 1.12 8.09 -1.40
CA VAL A 89 -0.27 8.36 -1.81
C VAL A 89 -1.15 7.13 -1.64
N TYR A 90 -0.57 5.94 -1.59
CA TYR A 90 -1.30 4.69 -1.54
C TYR A 90 -0.45 3.57 -0.93
N VAL A 91 -1.09 2.60 -0.28
CA VAL A 91 -0.47 1.37 0.24
C VAL A 91 -1.25 0.18 -0.31
N THR A 92 -0.55 -0.86 -0.73
CA THR A 92 -1.20 -2.12 -1.15
C THR A 92 -0.64 -3.28 -0.35
N GLN A 93 -1.52 -4.12 0.20
CA GLN A 93 -1.16 -5.39 0.82
C GLN A 93 -1.45 -6.53 -0.18
N LEU A 94 -0.54 -7.49 -0.29
CA LEU A 94 -0.52 -8.48 -1.38
C LEU A 94 -1.21 -9.83 -1.08
N GLY A 95 -2.06 -9.91 -0.07
CA GLY A 95 -2.56 -11.18 0.47
C GLY A 95 -1.68 -11.74 1.57
N ASP A 96 -2.19 -12.77 2.23
CA ASP A 96 -1.62 -13.36 3.43
C ASP A 96 -1.38 -12.31 4.52
N LEU A 97 -2.42 -11.50 4.75
CA LEU A 97 -2.44 -10.52 5.81
C LEU A 97 -2.31 -11.21 7.18
N SER A 98 -3.00 -12.34 7.34
CA SER A 98 -3.09 -13.15 8.56
C SER A 98 -2.66 -14.59 8.30
N GLN A 99 -2.51 -15.36 9.39
CA GLN A 99 -2.27 -16.80 9.34
C GLN A 99 -3.51 -17.55 9.83
N SER A 100 -4.38 -17.99 8.94
CA SER A 100 -5.43 -18.95 9.30
C SER A 100 -4.82 -20.33 9.57
N ILE A 101 -5.42 -21.07 10.51
CA ILE A 101 -4.96 -22.43 10.84
C ILE A 101 -5.39 -23.42 9.74
N ASN A 102 -4.45 -24.24 9.31
CA ASN A 102 -4.74 -25.38 8.45
C ASN A 102 -5.32 -26.53 9.28
N MET A 103 -6.63 -26.74 9.15
CA MET A 103 -7.35 -27.82 9.81
C MET A 103 -6.91 -29.21 9.35
N ALA A 104 -6.48 -29.37 8.09
CA ALA A 104 -6.04 -30.65 7.53
C ALA A 104 -4.61 -31.05 7.95
N LYS A 105 -3.78 -30.08 8.38
CA LYS A 105 -2.38 -30.31 8.79
C LYS A 105 -2.14 -30.19 10.30
N GLY A 106 -3.15 -29.80 11.08
CA GLY A 106 -3.04 -29.56 12.52
C GLY A 106 -3.93 -30.48 13.34
N GLY A 107 -3.41 -31.01 14.46
CA GLY A 107 -4.20 -31.73 15.46
C GLY A 107 -5.05 -30.82 16.35
N HIS A 108 -5.50 -29.67 15.83
CA HIS A 108 -6.32 -28.72 16.57
C HIS A 108 -7.80 -29.00 16.32
N GLU A 109 -8.59 -29.02 17.40
CA GLU A 109 -10.05 -28.95 17.32
C GLU A 109 -10.48 -27.66 16.60
N GLU A 110 -11.56 -27.73 15.81
CA GLU A 110 -12.05 -26.62 14.96
C GLU A 110 -12.26 -25.33 15.74
N THR A 111 -12.83 -25.44 16.94
CA THR A 111 -13.10 -24.31 17.83
C THR A 111 -11.82 -23.57 18.23
N THR A 112 -10.74 -24.30 18.50
CA THR A 112 -9.44 -23.75 18.88
C THR A 112 -8.76 -23.11 17.67
N ALA A 113 -8.77 -23.78 16.52
CA ALA A 113 -8.21 -23.26 15.29
C ALA A 113 -8.89 -21.96 14.83
N ARG A 114 -10.23 -21.91 14.96
CA ARG A 114 -11.02 -20.71 14.70
C ARG A 114 -10.64 -19.59 15.65
N ALA A 115 -10.64 -19.83 16.97
CA ALA A 115 -10.28 -18.81 17.96
C ALA A 115 -8.88 -18.22 17.75
N ILE A 116 -7.90 -19.04 17.36
CA ILE A 116 -6.55 -18.58 17.01
C ILE A 116 -6.58 -17.69 15.76
N SER A 117 -7.32 -18.10 14.73
CA SER A 117 -7.41 -17.33 13.48
C SER A 117 -8.15 -16.00 13.70
N GLU A 118 -9.19 -15.97 14.53
CA GLU A 118 -9.89 -14.75 14.96
C GLU A 118 -8.95 -13.76 15.66
N GLU A 119 -8.16 -14.25 16.62
CA GLU A 119 -7.18 -13.42 17.35
C GLU A 119 -6.17 -12.78 16.40
N ARG A 120 -5.70 -13.54 15.41
CA ARG A 120 -4.74 -13.07 14.41
C ARG A 120 -5.32 -11.96 13.52
N PHE A 121 -6.56 -12.09 13.04
CA PHE A 121 -7.19 -11.00 12.29
C PHE A 121 -7.44 -9.75 13.13
N ARG A 122 -7.81 -9.89 14.41
CA ARG A 122 -7.92 -8.74 15.34
C ARG A 122 -6.58 -8.05 15.55
N ALA A 123 -5.48 -8.82 15.56
CA ALA A 123 -4.14 -8.27 15.61
C ALA A 123 -3.81 -7.49 14.32
N CYS A 124 -4.17 -8.00 13.14
CA CYS A 124 -4.02 -7.28 11.87
C CYS A 124 -4.78 -5.95 11.87
N ASP A 125 -6.05 -5.94 12.31
CA ASP A 125 -6.84 -4.70 12.48
C ASP A 125 -6.09 -3.70 13.37
N THR A 126 -5.64 -4.14 14.54
CA THR A 126 -4.94 -3.29 15.50
C THR A 126 -3.64 -2.71 14.93
N ILE A 127 -2.89 -3.50 14.17
CA ILE A 127 -1.62 -3.08 13.56
C ILE A 127 -1.84 -2.11 12.41
N MET A 128 -2.86 -2.31 11.57
CA MET A 128 -3.14 -1.44 10.41
C MET A 128 -3.97 -0.19 10.74
N ARG A 129 -4.65 -0.13 11.89
CA ARG A 129 -5.45 1.02 12.35
C ARG A 129 -4.75 2.40 12.25
N PRO A 130 -3.42 2.54 12.44
CA PRO A 130 -2.75 3.81 12.21
C PRO A 130 -2.89 4.36 10.78
N LEU A 131 -3.03 3.50 9.76
CA LEU A 131 -3.33 3.94 8.39
C LEU A 131 -4.72 4.58 8.30
N ASP A 132 -5.71 4.00 8.96
CA ASP A 132 -7.07 4.55 9.05
C ASP A 132 -7.08 5.92 9.72
N ALA A 133 -6.42 6.01 10.88
CA ALA A 133 -6.32 7.23 11.68
C ALA A 133 -5.57 8.34 10.94
N ALA A 134 -4.53 7.99 10.18
CA ALA A 134 -3.82 8.93 9.34
C ALA A 134 -4.60 9.30 8.08
N GLY A 135 -5.60 8.51 7.67
CA GLY A 135 -6.32 8.68 6.40
C GLY A 135 -5.41 8.41 5.19
N ILE A 136 -4.54 7.40 5.29
CA ILE A 136 -3.70 6.95 4.16
C ILE A 136 -4.56 5.98 3.33
N PRO A 137 -4.71 6.19 2.02
CA PRO A 137 -5.40 5.23 1.15
C PRO A 137 -4.69 3.87 1.11
N TYR A 138 -5.44 2.79 1.22
CA TYR A 138 -4.93 1.43 1.04
C TYR A 138 -6.01 0.43 0.65
N GLY A 139 -5.57 -0.65 0.02
CA GLY A 139 -6.35 -1.84 -0.31
C GLY A 139 -5.54 -3.12 -0.08
N ILE A 140 -6.21 -4.28 -0.10
CA ILE A 140 -5.66 -5.57 0.35
C ILE A 140 -6.15 -6.70 -0.55
N ALA A 141 -5.25 -7.46 -1.17
CA ALA A 141 -5.66 -8.72 -1.79
C ALA A 141 -5.92 -9.76 -0.70
N VAL A 142 -6.81 -10.71 -0.93
CA VAL A 142 -6.95 -11.90 -0.08
C VAL A 142 -5.92 -12.93 -0.52
N GLY A 143 -5.15 -13.47 0.43
CA GLY A 143 -4.23 -14.58 0.19
C GLY A 143 -4.79 -15.92 0.67
N ASN A 144 -4.07 -17.00 0.39
CA ASN A 144 -4.50 -18.34 0.76
C ASN A 144 -4.49 -18.55 2.28
N HIS A 145 -3.70 -17.76 3.03
CA HIS A 145 -3.67 -17.73 4.48
C HIS A 145 -4.75 -16.85 5.12
N ASP A 146 -5.45 -16.05 4.31
CA ASP A 146 -6.60 -15.26 4.78
C ASP A 146 -7.92 -16.04 4.72
N GLN A 147 -7.91 -17.20 4.05
CA GLN A 147 -9.03 -18.14 3.96
C GLN A 147 -9.04 -19.14 5.14
N PHE A 148 -10.23 -19.51 5.63
CA PHE A 148 -10.48 -20.44 6.72
C PHE A 148 -11.54 -21.49 6.34
N PRO A 149 -11.24 -22.80 6.42
CA PRO A 149 -9.93 -23.38 6.75
C PRO A 149 -8.86 -22.96 5.73
N LEU A 150 -7.57 -23.05 6.10
CA LEU A 150 -6.46 -22.57 5.26
C LEU A 150 -6.59 -23.04 3.80
N ALA A 151 -6.36 -22.12 2.85
CA ALA A 151 -6.51 -22.37 1.41
C ALA A 151 -7.89 -22.96 1.08
N GLY A 152 -8.92 -22.37 1.69
CA GLY A 152 -10.31 -22.69 1.40
C GLY A 152 -10.73 -22.19 0.02
N ASP A 153 -12.00 -22.41 -0.30
CA ASP A 153 -12.55 -22.04 -1.61
C ASP A 153 -12.74 -20.52 -1.76
N ALA A 154 -12.53 -20.01 -2.98
CA ALA A 154 -12.81 -18.64 -3.42
C ALA A 154 -14.32 -18.44 -3.73
N SER A 155 -15.19 -19.04 -2.91
CA SER A 155 -16.66 -18.86 -2.99
C SER A 155 -17.19 -17.86 -1.96
N GLY A 156 -16.31 -17.03 -1.37
CA GLY A 156 -16.62 -16.08 -0.30
C GLY A 156 -16.96 -16.72 1.07
N SER A 157 -17.02 -18.05 1.16
CA SER A 157 -17.30 -18.76 2.41
C SER A 157 -16.08 -18.85 3.34
N SER A 158 -14.88 -18.87 2.75
CA SER A 158 -13.63 -19.08 3.47
C SER A 158 -13.06 -17.78 4.08
N THR A 159 -13.51 -16.61 3.67
CA THR A 159 -12.96 -15.30 4.13
C THR A 159 -13.78 -14.65 5.26
N ALA A 160 -14.71 -15.38 5.87
CA ALA A 160 -15.62 -14.83 6.89
C ALA A 160 -14.89 -14.21 8.10
N LEU A 161 -13.75 -14.76 8.52
CA LEU A 161 -12.95 -14.21 9.62
C LEU A 161 -12.21 -12.93 9.23
N PHE A 162 -11.67 -12.87 8.01
CA PHE A 162 -11.09 -11.67 7.42
C PHE A 162 -12.13 -10.54 7.38
N HIS A 163 -13.31 -10.84 6.84
CA HIS A 163 -14.42 -9.89 6.80
C HIS A 163 -14.84 -9.40 8.19
N LYS A 164 -15.09 -10.32 9.12
CA LYS A 164 -15.60 -9.95 10.44
C LYS A 164 -14.59 -9.12 11.23
N TRP A 165 -13.35 -9.57 11.33
CA TRP A 165 -12.39 -9.02 12.29
C TRP A 165 -11.47 -7.97 11.69
N PHE A 166 -11.07 -8.12 10.42
CA PHE A 166 -10.27 -7.12 9.76
C PHE A 166 -11.15 -6.05 9.10
N VAL A 167 -11.96 -6.42 8.10
CA VAL A 167 -12.72 -5.45 7.31
C VAL A 167 -13.75 -4.71 8.16
N ASN A 168 -14.59 -5.43 8.90
CA ASN A 168 -15.68 -4.85 9.70
C ASN A 168 -15.27 -4.50 11.13
N GLN A 169 -14.01 -4.71 11.49
CA GLN A 169 -13.43 -4.34 12.80
C GLN A 169 -14.21 -4.94 14.00
N GLY A 170 -14.79 -6.12 13.82
CA GLY A 170 -15.64 -6.80 14.80
C GLY A 170 -17.08 -6.26 14.90
N GLY A 171 -17.43 -5.24 14.11
CA GLY A 171 -18.76 -4.65 14.02
C GLY A 171 -19.47 -4.98 12.71
N THR A 172 -20.36 -4.08 12.27
CA THR A 172 -21.18 -4.23 11.05
C THR A 172 -20.81 -3.24 9.95
N ARG A 173 -19.91 -2.28 10.23
CA ARG A 173 -19.48 -1.26 9.28
C ARG A 173 -18.05 -1.57 8.83
N SER A 174 -17.82 -1.51 7.53
CA SER A 174 -16.48 -1.71 6.98
C SER A 174 -15.58 -0.51 7.25
N ARG A 175 -14.29 -0.79 7.50
CA ARG A 175 -13.22 0.22 7.56
C ARG A 175 -13.10 1.05 6.28
N PHE A 176 -13.59 0.53 5.15
CA PHE A 176 -13.53 1.16 3.84
C PHE A 176 -14.79 1.98 3.51
N ASP A 177 -15.86 1.89 4.31
CA ASP A 177 -17.11 2.59 4.06
C ASP A 177 -16.96 4.11 4.10
N GLY A 178 -17.29 4.75 2.97
CA GLY A 178 -17.22 6.20 2.81
C GLY A 178 -15.79 6.72 2.60
N LYS A 179 -14.80 5.83 2.41
CA LYS A 179 -13.45 6.26 2.04
C LYS A 179 -13.44 6.73 0.58
N PRO A 180 -12.88 7.92 0.28
CA PRO A 180 -12.97 8.51 -1.06
C PRO A 180 -12.18 7.74 -2.13
N TRP A 181 -11.21 6.93 -1.72
CA TRP A 181 -10.46 6.07 -2.64
C TRP A 181 -11.20 4.77 -2.95
N PHE A 182 -12.08 4.30 -2.06
CA PHE A 182 -12.77 3.03 -2.24
C PHE A 182 -13.80 3.12 -3.37
N GLY A 183 -13.69 2.22 -4.33
CA GLY A 183 -14.50 2.20 -5.54
C GLY A 183 -15.72 1.30 -5.44
N GLY A 184 -15.63 0.21 -4.68
CA GLY A 184 -16.66 -0.80 -4.55
C GLY A 184 -16.10 -2.21 -4.69
N THR A 185 -16.99 -3.20 -4.64
CA THR A 185 -16.69 -4.63 -4.66
C THR A 185 -17.34 -5.32 -5.86
N ARG A 186 -16.87 -6.53 -6.22
CA ARG A 186 -17.58 -7.40 -7.18
C ARG A 186 -18.95 -7.79 -6.63
N GLU A 187 -18.95 -8.28 -5.41
CA GLU A 187 -20.13 -8.75 -4.68
C GLU A 187 -20.41 -7.79 -3.53
N ALA A 188 -21.64 -7.28 -3.43
CA ALA A 188 -21.96 -6.22 -2.49
C ALA A 188 -21.64 -6.61 -1.04
N GLY A 189 -20.72 -5.87 -0.41
CA GLY A 189 -20.29 -6.10 0.98
C GLY A 189 -19.22 -7.19 1.16
N ASN A 190 -18.82 -7.87 0.08
CA ASN A 190 -17.71 -8.82 0.08
C ASN A 190 -16.45 -8.14 -0.50
N TYR A 191 -15.39 -8.05 0.30
CA TYR A 191 -14.15 -7.32 0.00
C TYR A 191 -13.06 -8.20 -0.62
N ASP A 192 -13.36 -9.46 -0.92
CA ASP A 192 -12.44 -10.40 -1.56
C ASP A 192 -11.97 -9.87 -2.93
N ASP A 193 -12.92 -9.34 -3.71
CA ASP A 193 -12.67 -8.60 -4.94
C ASP A 193 -13.16 -7.16 -4.83
N HIS A 194 -12.24 -6.21 -4.88
CA HIS A 194 -12.57 -4.79 -4.77
C HIS A 194 -11.64 -3.92 -5.60
N TYR A 195 -11.98 -2.63 -5.71
CA TYR A 195 -11.11 -1.69 -6.38
C TYR A 195 -11.06 -0.35 -5.66
N ASP A 196 -9.91 0.28 -5.80
CA ASP A 196 -9.62 1.61 -5.29
C ASP A 196 -9.20 2.54 -6.42
N ARG A 197 -9.30 3.85 -6.15
CA ARG A 197 -8.91 4.91 -7.08
C ARG A 197 -8.18 6.02 -6.36
N PHE A 198 -7.16 6.56 -7.00
CA PHE A 198 -6.48 7.75 -6.53
C PHE A 198 -5.96 8.60 -7.70
N ARG A 199 -5.53 9.83 -7.41
CA ARG A 199 -4.90 10.72 -8.38
C ARG A 199 -3.52 11.10 -7.91
N ALA A 200 -2.52 10.89 -8.75
CA ALA A 200 -1.12 11.25 -8.47
C ALA A 200 -0.32 11.38 -9.76
N GLY A 201 0.72 12.22 -9.75
CA GLY A 201 1.58 12.46 -10.93
C GLY A 201 0.82 12.94 -12.17
N GLY A 202 -0.27 13.70 -11.97
CA GLY A 202 -1.13 14.18 -13.06
C GLY A 202 -2.02 13.12 -13.73
N LYS A 203 -2.07 11.88 -13.22
CA LYS A 203 -2.90 10.80 -13.74
C LYS A 203 -3.91 10.29 -12.71
N ALA A 204 -5.00 9.72 -13.21
CA ALA A 204 -5.90 8.89 -12.42
C ALA A 204 -5.38 7.45 -12.41
N TRP A 205 -5.53 6.77 -11.28
CA TRP A 205 -5.09 5.41 -11.06
C TRP A 205 -6.27 4.58 -10.56
N ILE A 206 -6.33 3.34 -11.02
CA ILE A 206 -7.22 2.31 -10.48
C ILE A 206 -6.37 1.13 -10.00
N VAL A 207 -6.66 0.64 -8.80
CA VAL A 207 -6.05 -0.56 -8.23
C VAL A 207 -7.15 -1.58 -8.04
N ILE A 208 -7.06 -2.73 -8.72
CA ILE A 208 -8.05 -3.79 -8.67
C ILE A 208 -7.46 -4.95 -7.89
N TYR A 209 -8.16 -5.40 -6.85
CA TYR A 209 -7.80 -6.52 -6.00
C TYR A 209 -8.65 -7.72 -6.41
N LEU A 210 -7.99 -8.83 -6.67
CA LEU A 210 -8.64 -10.10 -6.97
C LEU A 210 -8.19 -11.14 -5.95
N GLU A 211 -9.16 -11.83 -5.36
CA GLU A 211 -8.92 -12.82 -4.30
C GLU A 211 -8.01 -13.94 -4.76
N PHE A 212 -7.32 -14.60 -3.82
CA PHE A 212 -6.56 -15.80 -4.13
C PHE A 212 -7.50 -16.94 -4.50
N ASP A 213 -7.19 -17.58 -5.61
CA ASP A 213 -7.80 -18.83 -6.04
C ASP A 213 -6.70 -19.71 -6.63
N ASP A 214 -6.38 -20.78 -5.92
CA ASP A 214 -5.61 -21.90 -6.48
C ASP A 214 -6.64 -22.95 -6.78
N ASP A 215 -7.14 -22.94 -8.02
CA ASP A 215 -8.21 -23.74 -8.60
C ASP A 215 -8.09 -25.25 -8.30
N GLN A 216 -8.31 -25.61 -7.04
CA GLN A 216 -8.20 -26.94 -6.45
C GLN A 216 -9.51 -27.73 -6.64
N VAL A 217 -10.57 -27.08 -7.13
CA VAL A 217 -11.93 -27.64 -7.19
C VAL A 217 -12.68 -27.37 -8.51
N ASN A 218 -12.01 -26.97 -9.60
CA ASN A 218 -12.63 -26.61 -10.88
C ASN A 218 -13.59 -25.42 -10.76
N ASN A 219 -13.17 -24.32 -10.13
CA ASN A 219 -13.98 -23.10 -9.98
C ASN A 219 -13.82 -22.13 -11.15
N THR A 220 -13.70 -22.67 -12.37
CA THR A 220 -13.43 -21.88 -13.58
C THR A 220 -14.52 -20.83 -13.85
N ALA A 221 -15.77 -21.11 -13.47
CA ALA A 221 -16.87 -20.17 -13.63
C ALA A 221 -16.74 -18.92 -12.75
N ASP A 222 -16.27 -19.05 -11.50
CA ASP A 222 -16.01 -17.88 -10.66
C ASP A 222 -14.77 -17.11 -11.15
N ASP A 223 -13.70 -17.81 -11.52
CA ASP A 223 -12.53 -17.19 -12.16
C ASP A 223 -12.93 -16.33 -13.38
N GLU A 224 -13.79 -16.86 -14.26
CA GLU A 224 -14.32 -16.12 -15.41
C GLU A 224 -15.16 -14.91 -15.00
N ALA A 225 -16.03 -15.05 -13.98
CA ALA A 225 -16.87 -13.96 -13.48
C ALA A 225 -16.02 -12.84 -12.84
N ARG A 226 -15.05 -13.21 -11.99
CA ARG A 226 -14.10 -12.32 -11.31
C ARG A 226 -13.22 -11.57 -12.30
N ASN A 227 -12.63 -12.28 -13.26
CA ASN A 227 -11.81 -11.68 -14.31
C ASN A 227 -12.65 -10.83 -15.29
N GLY A 228 -13.87 -11.27 -15.59
CA GLY A 228 -14.84 -10.51 -16.38
C GLY A 228 -15.26 -9.20 -15.70
N TRP A 229 -15.45 -9.20 -14.39
CA TRP A 229 -15.70 -8.00 -13.60
C TRP A 229 -14.51 -7.03 -13.64
N ALA A 230 -13.28 -7.52 -13.45
CA ALA A 230 -12.07 -6.71 -13.59
C ALA A 230 -11.95 -6.08 -14.99
N LEU A 231 -12.29 -6.84 -16.05
CA LEU A 231 -12.33 -6.34 -17.42
C LEU A 231 -13.35 -5.20 -17.58
N GLN A 232 -14.54 -5.33 -16.98
CA GLN A 232 -15.54 -4.25 -17.00
C GLN A 232 -15.03 -3.00 -16.29
N LEU A 233 -14.28 -3.12 -15.20
CA LEU A 233 -13.65 -1.98 -14.53
C LEU A 233 -12.61 -1.30 -15.42
N LEU A 234 -11.74 -2.07 -16.09
CA LEU A 234 -10.73 -1.50 -16.99
C LEU A 234 -11.38 -0.74 -18.17
N LYS A 235 -12.50 -1.24 -18.69
CA LYS A 235 -13.30 -0.55 -19.71
C LYS A 235 -13.98 0.71 -19.17
N LYS A 236 -14.60 0.63 -17.98
CA LYS A 236 -15.28 1.74 -17.33
C LYS A 236 -14.32 2.88 -16.97
N TYR A 237 -13.10 2.54 -16.57
CA TYR A 237 -12.04 3.48 -16.18
C TYR A 237 -10.89 3.48 -17.20
N ALA A 238 -11.23 3.53 -18.49
CA ALA A 238 -10.25 3.50 -19.58
C ALA A 238 -9.24 4.66 -19.55
N ASP A 239 -9.56 5.76 -18.87
CA ASP A 239 -8.69 6.92 -18.65
C ASP A 239 -7.79 6.81 -17.39
N HIS A 240 -7.96 5.76 -16.59
CA HIS A 240 -7.15 5.50 -15.39
C HIS A 240 -6.02 4.50 -15.72
N THR A 241 -4.81 4.77 -15.24
CA THR A 241 -3.72 3.77 -15.27
C THR A 241 -4.02 2.66 -14.27
N ALA A 242 -3.98 1.41 -14.70
CA ALA A 242 -4.42 0.27 -13.90
C ALA A 242 -3.27 -0.59 -13.36
N ILE A 243 -3.39 -0.89 -12.07
CA ILE A 243 -2.60 -1.88 -11.33
C ILE A 243 -3.57 -2.97 -10.91
N VAL A 244 -3.26 -4.23 -11.20
CA VAL A 244 -4.01 -5.38 -10.70
C VAL A 244 -3.19 -6.07 -9.61
N VAL A 245 -3.82 -6.42 -8.51
CA VAL A 245 -3.21 -7.05 -7.34
C VAL A 245 -3.94 -8.35 -7.09
N THR A 246 -3.19 -9.46 -7.07
CA THR A 246 -3.68 -10.75 -6.61
C THR A 246 -2.56 -11.45 -5.88
N HIS A 247 -2.87 -12.28 -4.89
CA HIS A 247 -1.84 -12.93 -4.10
C HIS A 247 -0.94 -13.83 -4.97
N ASN A 248 -1.54 -14.63 -5.86
CA ASN A 248 -0.82 -15.57 -6.72
C ASN A 248 -0.69 -15.06 -8.15
N ALA A 249 0.06 -13.98 -8.38
CA ALA A 249 0.17 -13.36 -9.72
C ALA A 249 1.22 -14.03 -10.64
N GLY A 250 2.24 -14.69 -10.11
CA GLY A 250 3.39 -15.08 -10.93
C GLY A 250 4.46 -15.90 -10.22
N LYS A 251 5.34 -16.53 -11.01
CA LYS A 251 6.50 -17.31 -10.56
C LYS A 251 7.79 -16.67 -11.04
N LEU A 252 8.61 -16.22 -10.10
CA LEU A 252 9.79 -15.39 -10.38
C LEU A 252 10.92 -16.14 -11.09
N LYS A 253 11.21 -17.38 -10.68
CA LYS A 253 12.28 -18.19 -11.29
C LYS A 253 12.03 -18.45 -12.77
N GLN A 254 10.77 -18.70 -13.14
CA GLN A 254 10.34 -18.93 -14.52
C GLN A 254 10.05 -17.63 -15.28
N LYS A 255 9.99 -16.48 -14.59
CA LYS A 255 9.56 -15.19 -15.17
C LYS A 255 8.22 -15.32 -15.91
N ALA A 256 7.30 -16.08 -15.33
CA ALA A 256 6.03 -16.45 -15.93
C ALA A 256 4.90 -16.21 -14.95
N PHE A 257 3.67 -16.11 -15.46
CA PHE A 257 2.48 -16.06 -14.62
C PHE A 257 2.27 -17.40 -13.88
N SER A 258 1.59 -17.35 -12.74
CA SER A 258 0.99 -18.54 -12.12
C SER A 258 -0.24 -18.97 -12.95
N LYS A 259 -0.95 -20.03 -12.55
CA LYS A 259 -2.22 -20.39 -13.20
C LYS A 259 -3.23 -19.24 -13.11
N GLN A 260 -3.48 -18.75 -11.90
CA GLN A 260 -4.40 -17.64 -11.66
C GLN A 260 -3.95 -16.35 -12.37
N GLY A 261 -2.67 -15.98 -12.25
CA GLY A 261 -2.11 -14.82 -12.91
C GLY A 261 -2.22 -14.89 -14.44
N GLN A 262 -2.14 -16.09 -15.02
CA GLN A 262 -2.32 -16.29 -16.46
C GLN A 262 -3.77 -16.05 -16.88
N LEU A 263 -4.75 -16.57 -16.13
CA LEU A 263 -6.19 -16.33 -16.38
C LEU A 263 -6.54 -14.84 -16.30
N ILE A 264 -6.05 -14.16 -15.26
CA ILE A 264 -6.19 -12.71 -15.11
C ILE A 264 -5.56 -11.99 -16.31
N TYR A 265 -4.32 -12.32 -16.65
CA TYR A 265 -3.62 -11.68 -17.75
C TYR A 265 -4.35 -11.90 -19.08
N ASP A 266 -4.81 -13.11 -19.37
CA ASP A 266 -5.50 -13.42 -20.62
C ASP A 266 -6.83 -12.67 -20.77
N ALA A 267 -7.57 -12.47 -19.68
CA ALA A 267 -8.80 -11.68 -19.69
C ALA A 267 -8.55 -10.17 -19.89
N LEU A 268 -7.40 -9.65 -19.42
CA LEU A 268 -7.16 -8.21 -19.33
C LEU A 268 -6.11 -7.69 -20.32
N LYS A 269 -5.34 -8.56 -20.99
CA LYS A 269 -4.17 -8.18 -21.81
C LYS A 269 -4.50 -7.21 -22.94
N ASP A 270 -5.72 -7.19 -23.46
CA ASP A 270 -6.07 -6.25 -24.54
C ASP A 270 -6.42 -4.84 -24.04
N GLN A 271 -6.42 -4.61 -22.72
CA GLN A 271 -6.71 -3.30 -22.15
C GLN A 271 -5.44 -2.43 -22.11
N PRO A 272 -5.43 -1.28 -22.83
CA PRO A 272 -4.24 -0.42 -22.97
C PRO A 272 -3.83 0.26 -21.68
N ASN A 273 -4.76 0.39 -20.73
CA ASN A 273 -4.54 1.02 -19.44
C ASN A 273 -3.97 0.08 -18.36
N LEU A 274 -3.93 -1.23 -18.60
CA LEU A 274 -3.23 -2.19 -17.73
C LEU A 274 -1.72 -2.02 -17.86
N VAL A 275 -1.01 -1.69 -16.77
CA VAL A 275 0.46 -1.52 -16.82
C VAL A 275 1.21 -2.42 -15.85
N MET A 276 0.54 -2.93 -14.82
CA MET A 276 1.21 -3.61 -13.72
C MET A 276 0.35 -4.70 -13.10
N LEU A 277 0.97 -5.84 -12.82
CA LEU A 277 0.46 -6.84 -11.88
C LEU A 277 1.35 -6.88 -10.64
N LEU A 278 0.75 -6.95 -9.47
CA LEU A 278 1.45 -7.12 -8.19
C LEU A 278 0.97 -8.41 -7.53
N GLY A 279 1.88 -9.17 -6.93
CA GLY A 279 1.53 -10.34 -6.12
C GLY A 279 2.60 -10.73 -5.09
N GLY A 280 2.24 -11.70 -4.24
CA GLY A 280 3.07 -12.30 -3.19
C GLY A 280 3.20 -13.80 -3.43
N HIS A 281 2.94 -14.62 -2.40
CA HIS A 281 2.77 -16.08 -2.42
C HIS A 281 4.01 -16.92 -2.77
N ILE A 282 4.74 -16.54 -3.81
CA ILE A 282 5.91 -17.27 -4.30
C ILE A 282 7.16 -16.72 -3.64
N ALA A 283 7.56 -17.39 -2.56
CA ALA A 283 8.76 -17.09 -1.82
C ALA A 283 10.01 -17.09 -2.72
N ASN A 284 10.70 -15.94 -2.75
CA ASN A 284 11.94 -15.80 -3.50
C ASN A 284 13.15 -16.08 -2.60
N LEU A 285 13.52 -17.35 -2.48
CA LEU A 285 14.50 -17.86 -1.51
C LEU A 285 15.89 -17.18 -1.57
N ASN A 286 16.28 -16.63 -2.73
CA ASN A 286 17.57 -15.96 -2.92
C ASN A 286 17.44 -14.46 -3.22
N GLY A 287 16.23 -13.92 -3.40
CA GLY A 287 16.03 -12.52 -3.77
C GLY A 287 16.46 -12.14 -5.20
N ASP A 288 16.88 -13.10 -6.03
CA ASP A 288 17.62 -12.79 -7.27
C ASP A 288 16.78 -12.19 -8.41
N VAL A 289 15.49 -12.52 -8.48
CA VAL A 289 14.55 -11.99 -9.49
C VAL A 289 13.25 -11.64 -8.81
N ASN A 290 12.79 -10.39 -8.90
CA ASN A 290 11.57 -9.94 -8.23
C ASN A 290 10.52 -9.33 -9.17
N TYR A 291 10.76 -9.42 -10.48
CA TYR A 291 9.83 -8.97 -11.50
C TYR A 291 10.07 -9.67 -12.83
N PHE A 292 9.07 -9.63 -13.70
CA PHE A 292 9.21 -9.94 -15.12
C PHE A 292 8.33 -9.00 -15.96
N ARG A 293 8.52 -9.04 -17.27
CA ARG A 293 7.83 -8.20 -18.26
C ARG A 293 7.14 -9.09 -19.28
N THR A 294 5.91 -8.75 -19.63
CA THR A 294 5.16 -9.39 -20.71
C THR A 294 4.82 -8.36 -21.78
N ASP A 295 5.37 -8.56 -22.98
CA ASP A 295 5.12 -7.70 -24.14
C ASP A 295 3.77 -7.98 -24.80
N ARG A 296 3.15 -6.92 -25.37
CA ARG A 296 1.79 -6.96 -25.94
C ARG A 296 1.71 -6.28 -27.31
N GLY A 297 2.74 -6.49 -28.14
CA GLY A 297 2.83 -5.86 -29.45
C GLY A 297 2.78 -4.32 -29.36
N ALA A 298 1.71 -3.72 -29.87
CA ALA A 298 1.51 -2.27 -29.89
C ALA A 298 1.09 -1.66 -28.54
N LEU A 299 0.62 -2.48 -27.59
CA LEU A 299 0.23 -2.00 -26.26
C LEU A 299 1.45 -1.87 -25.33
N PRO A 300 1.37 -0.99 -24.31
CA PRO A 300 2.33 -0.97 -23.21
C PRO A 300 2.58 -2.39 -22.66
N PRO A 301 3.82 -2.78 -22.36
CA PRO A 301 4.07 -4.05 -21.72
C PRO A 301 3.49 -4.04 -20.31
N VAL A 302 3.10 -5.21 -19.82
CA VAL A 302 2.72 -5.39 -18.41
C VAL A 302 3.95 -5.80 -17.63
N ARG A 303 4.22 -5.12 -16.52
CA ARG A 303 5.28 -5.52 -15.59
C ARG A 303 4.65 -6.19 -14.37
N THR A 304 5.07 -7.42 -14.11
CA THR A 304 4.61 -8.19 -12.97
C THR A 304 5.68 -8.17 -11.90
N TYR A 305 5.33 -7.70 -10.70
CA TYR A 305 6.21 -7.66 -9.54
C TYR A 305 5.70 -8.64 -8.50
N ILE A 306 6.57 -9.57 -8.11
CA ILE A 306 6.28 -10.48 -7.00
C ILE A 306 7.15 -10.08 -5.82
N SER A 307 6.54 -10.01 -4.64
CA SER A 307 7.21 -9.71 -3.39
C SER A 307 6.71 -10.69 -2.35
N ASP A 308 7.54 -11.67 -2.01
CA ASP A 308 7.30 -12.53 -0.84
C ASP A 308 8.67 -12.78 -0.19
N PHE A 309 8.74 -12.39 1.08
CA PHE A 309 9.94 -12.47 1.91
C PHE A 309 9.79 -13.48 3.04
N GLN A 310 8.66 -14.18 3.15
CA GLN A 310 8.28 -15.00 4.29
C GLN A 310 9.27 -16.13 4.59
N SER A 311 9.99 -16.61 3.57
CA SER A 311 10.96 -17.71 3.67
C SER A 311 12.41 -17.25 3.81
N LEU A 312 12.67 -15.94 3.95
CA LEU A 312 14.04 -15.45 4.16
C LEU A 312 14.53 -15.80 5.58
N SER A 313 15.78 -16.23 5.66
CA SER A 313 16.51 -16.38 6.92
C SER A 313 16.72 -15.03 7.63
N PRO A 314 17.11 -14.99 8.93
CA PRO A 314 17.36 -13.74 9.63
C PRO A 314 18.50 -12.93 8.99
N ASP A 315 19.47 -13.62 8.38
CA ASP A 315 20.54 -13.04 7.55
C ASP A 315 20.18 -12.97 6.04
N GLY A 316 18.98 -13.43 5.67
CA GLY A 316 18.39 -13.50 4.32
C GLY A 316 19.28 -14.08 3.24
N THR A 317 20.17 -15.00 3.63
CA THR A 317 21.06 -15.74 2.73
C THR A 317 20.64 -17.19 2.51
N THR A 318 19.68 -17.73 3.28
CA THR A 318 19.26 -19.14 3.19
C THR A 318 17.75 -19.35 3.31
N ALA A 319 17.28 -20.47 2.76
CA ALA A 319 15.90 -20.97 2.87
C ALA A 319 15.57 -21.58 4.26
N SER A 320 16.30 -21.20 5.31
CA SER A 320 15.95 -21.62 6.67
C SER A 320 14.78 -20.76 7.14
N VAL A 321 13.58 -21.36 7.15
CA VAL A 321 12.28 -20.78 7.51
C VAL A 321 12.42 -19.82 8.69
N ASN A 322 12.40 -18.50 8.45
CA ASN A 322 12.63 -17.55 9.53
C ASN A 322 11.87 -16.21 9.42
N GLY A 323 10.72 -16.23 8.76
CA GLY A 323 9.66 -15.27 9.05
C GLY A 323 9.92 -13.83 8.59
N GLY A 324 10.79 -13.63 7.61
CA GLY A 324 10.72 -12.52 6.65
C GLY A 324 11.15 -11.12 7.06
N ASN A 325 11.66 -10.90 8.27
CA ASN A 325 12.40 -9.69 8.69
C ASN A 325 11.69 -8.31 8.54
N GLY A 326 10.38 -8.23 8.30
CA GLY A 326 9.65 -6.97 8.17
C GLY A 326 9.97 -6.17 6.90
N TYR A 327 10.35 -6.83 5.80
CA TYR A 327 10.64 -6.15 4.54
C TYR A 327 9.38 -5.59 3.86
N LEU A 328 9.46 -4.35 3.39
CA LEU A 328 8.45 -3.74 2.52
C LEU A 328 9.10 -3.26 1.22
N ARG A 329 8.28 -3.04 0.19
CA ARG A 329 8.74 -2.47 -1.08
C ARG A 329 8.18 -1.06 -1.27
N VAL A 330 9.06 -0.13 -1.60
CA VAL A 330 8.75 1.27 -1.91
C VAL A 330 8.83 1.45 -3.42
N MET A 331 7.70 1.77 -4.06
CA MET A 331 7.62 2.04 -5.49
C MET A 331 7.38 3.53 -5.70
N GLN A 332 8.43 4.25 -6.08
CA GLN A 332 8.37 5.68 -6.37
C GLN A 332 8.17 5.89 -7.88
N PHE A 333 7.05 6.50 -8.26
CA PHE A 333 6.65 6.74 -9.63
C PHE A 333 6.96 8.17 -10.06
N SER A 334 7.51 8.32 -11.26
CA SER A 334 7.60 9.56 -12.04
C SER A 334 6.85 9.34 -13.35
N VAL A 335 5.63 9.88 -13.46
CA VAL A 335 4.82 9.76 -14.68
C VAL A 335 5.46 10.49 -15.84
N LYS A 336 5.97 11.71 -15.58
CA LYS A 336 6.62 12.56 -16.59
C LYS A 336 7.83 11.88 -17.20
N GLU A 337 8.61 11.18 -16.38
CA GLU A 337 9.83 10.48 -16.83
C GLU A 337 9.56 9.01 -17.17
N ASN A 338 8.29 8.59 -17.18
CA ASN A 338 7.88 7.22 -17.46
C ASN A 338 8.70 6.20 -16.65
N ARG A 339 8.77 6.35 -15.32
CA ARG A 339 9.66 5.55 -14.48
C ARG A 339 9.04 5.18 -13.15
N VAL A 340 9.26 3.94 -12.72
CA VAL A 340 9.09 3.48 -11.34
C VAL A 340 10.44 3.05 -10.77
N ARG A 341 10.86 3.68 -9.68
CA ARG A 341 12.01 3.27 -8.86
C ARG A 341 11.51 2.36 -7.75
N VAL A 342 12.09 1.18 -7.65
CA VAL A 342 11.75 0.16 -6.67
C VAL A 342 12.90 0.00 -5.69
N SER A 343 12.58 0.10 -4.41
CA SER A 343 13.50 -0.14 -3.30
C SER A 343 12.86 -1.08 -2.29
N THR A 344 13.54 -2.18 -1.94
CA THR A 344 13.11 -3.09 -0.87
C THR A 344 14.00 -2.90 0.36
N PHE A 345 13.42 -2.70 1.53
CA PHE A 345 14.15 -2.60 2.80
C PHE A 345 13.23 -2.92 3.99
N SER A 346 13.82 -3.13 5.17
CA SER A 346 13.12 -3.42 6.42
C SER A 346 13.29 -2.25 7.41
N PRO A 347 12.19 -1.55 7.73
CA PRO A 347 12.18 -0.57 8.83
C PRO A 347 12.55 -1.21 10.17
N TYR A 348 12.20 -2.49 10.36
CA TYR A 348 12.47 -3.24 11.58
C TYR A 348 13.97 -3.48 11.80
N LEU A 349 14.69 -3.89 10.74
CA LEU A 349 16.14 -4.05 10.79
C LEU A 349 16.85 -2.71 10.90
N GLU A 350 16.39 -1.70 10.16
CA GLU A 350 16.96 -0.33 10.18
C GLU A 350 16.96 0.25 11.60
N LYS A 351 15.83 0.18 12.32
CA LYS A 351 15.70 0.69 13.69
C LYS A 351 16.61 -0.02 14.69
N ARG A 352 17.06 -1.23 14.37
CA ARG A 352 17.97 -2.04 15.19
C ARG A 352 19.44 -1.92 14.75
N GLY A 353 19.74 -1.08 13.76
CA GLY A 353 21.08 -0.98 13.18
C GLY A 353 21.56 -2.29 12.53
N GLN A 354 20.63 -3.17 12.16
CA GLN A 354 20.95 -4.45 11.51
C GLN A 354 21.05 -4.27 10.00
N PRO A 355 21.89 -5.08 9.31
CA PRO A 355 22.06 -4.96 7.87
C PRO A 355 20.75 -5.15 7.10
N ASN A 356 20.40 -4.17 6.27
CA ASN A 356 19.38 -4.33 5.24
C ASN A 356 20.02 -5.08 4.05
N GLN A 357 19.86 -6.40 3.99
CA GLN A 357 20.56 -7.26 3.01
C GLN A 357 20.31 -6.89 1.54
N PHE A 358 19.16 -6.26 1.26
CA PHE A 358 18.79 -5.78 -0.07
C PHE A 358 19.30 -4.38 -0.41
N ALA A 359 20.02 -3.72 0.51
CA ALA A 359 20.71 -2.47 0.21
C ALA A 359 21.74 -2.71 -0.90
N GLY A 360 21.68 -1.90 -1.97
CA GLY A 360 22.58 -2.01 -3.13
C GLY A 360 22.39 -3.25 -4.01
N LYS A 361 21.43 -4.13 -3.72
CA LYS A 361 21.17 -5.31 -4.55
C LYS A 361 20.32 -4.92 -5.76
N GLY A 362 20.85 -5.06 -6.97
CA GLY A 362 20.15 -4.67 -8.21
C GLY A 362 18.80 -5.37 -8.42
N ALA A 363 18.59 -6.56 -7.85
CA ALA A 363 17.30 -7.25 -7.89
C ALA A 363 16.21 -6.62 -6.99
N HIS A 364 16.61 -5.71 -6.09
CA HIS A 364 15.75 -5.05 -5.09
C HIS A 364 15.85 -3.52 -5.08
N GLN A 365 16.85 -2.98 -5.78
CA GLN A 365 17.11 -1.54 -5.98
C GLN A 365 17.25 -1.31 -7.49
N PHE A 366 16.14 -1.01 -8.16
CA PHE A 366 16.13 -0.88 -9.62
C PHE A 366 15.10 0.12 -10.09
N GLU A 367 15.19 0.49 -11.37
CA GLU A 367 14.24 1.36 -12.04
C GLU A 367 13.71 0.68 -13.29
N LYS A 368 12.42 0.88 -13.58
CA LYS A 368 11.79 0.38 -14.80
C LYS A 368 10.81 1.39 -15.38
N PRO A 369 10.56 1.35 -16.70
CA PRO A 369 9.50 2.15 -17.27
C PRO A 369 8.10 1.78 -16.76
N ILE A 370 7.14 2.71 -16.83
CA ILE A 370 5.73 2.45 -16.48
C ILE A 370 4.95 2.02 -17.73
N PHE A 371 4.97 2.83 -18.80
CA PHE A 371 4.07 2.77 -19.97
C PHE A 371 4.71 2.20 -21.24
N GLY A 372 6.00 1.84 -21.23
CA GLY A 372 6.73 1.33 -22.42
C GLY A 372 8.21 1.72 -22.44
N GLY A 373 8.98 1.15 -23.38
CA GLY A 373 10.44 1.36 -23.54
C GLY A 373 11.29 0.15 -23.14
N ALA A 374 12.45 -0.02 -23.79
CA ALA A 374 13.48 -0.97 -23.36
C ALA A 374 14.07 -0.46 -22.05
N GLY A 375 14.15 -1.30 -21.02
CA GLY A 375 14.65 -0.92 -19.70
C GLY A 375 15.09 -2.10 -18.89
#